data_AF-A0A8H4INQ3-F1
#
_entry.id   AF-A0A8H4INQ3-F1
#
_cell.length_a   1.000
_cell.length_b   1.000
_cell.length_c   1.000
_cell.angle_alpha   90.00
_cell.angle_beta   90.00
_cell.angle_gamma   90.00
#
_symmetry.space_group_name_H-M   'P 1'
#
loop_
_entity.id
_entity.type
_entity.pdbx_description
1 polymer ?
#
loop_
_entity_poly.entity_id
_entity_poly.type
_entity_poly.pdbx_seq_one_letter_code
_entity_poly.pdbx_strand_id
1 'polypeptide(L)'
;MRPQGPLLHFHHFQTEYFRVESGVMGIECDGVHRVVRPEDGEISVKAGSVHRFYIHPDSPSEMTVFLSASDSGLDYQLDRIFFENWYGYWHDALLHKGKLKFIQYLAIQDGGDAYSVPPKWVPFRRFIGYWGSIALGRWIGGLLGYKPFFKEYTTDWDYAVAKMKGSWFQRHLVEESYSKAKTWEEQVALGRVKPQNAEYEQWTVDLDERNAKLTNGSGETLLTNGDHGATAMDRTDSMVNGGDHEHGLKLRAAHVAAQ
;
A
#
# COMPACT_ATOMS: atom_id res chain seq x y z
N MET A 1 18.54 -15.74 0.06
CA MET A 1 17.43 -16.64 0.43
C MET A 1 16.13 -15.92 0.09
N ARG A 2 15.23 -16.50 -0.71
CA ARG A 2 13.93 -15.86 -1.02
C ARG A 2 13.05 -15.90 0.23
N PRO A 3 12.37 -14.80 0.60
CA PRO A 3 11.43 -14.83 1.73
C PRO A 3 10.27 -15.76 1.37
N GLN A 4 9.99 -16.76 2.21
CA GLN A 4 8.83 -17.67 2.06
C GLN A 4 7.56 -17.12 2.75
N GLY A 5 7.66 -15.93 3.34
CA GLY A 5 6.68 -15.26 4.17
C GLY A 5 7.33 -14.07 4.90
N PRO A 6 6.62 -13.39 5.81
CA PRO A 6 7.19 -12.31 6.61
C PRO A 6 8.37 -12.79 7.46
N LEU A 7 9.26 -11.85 7.79
CA LEU A 7 10.32 -12.10 8.77
C LEU A 7 9.73 -12.39 10.15
N LEU A 8 10.51 -12.99 11.04
CA LEU A 8 10.08 -13.26 12.42
C LEU A 8 9.73 -11.94 13.14
N HIS A 9 8.50 -11.83 13.63
CA HIS A 9 7.98 -10.61 14.25
C HIS A 9 7.01 -10.95 15.40
N PHE A 10 6.47 -9.91 16.04
CA PHE A 10 5.35 -10.03 16.98
C PHE A 10 4.48 -8.78 16.88
N HIS A 11 3.22 -8.92 17.25
CA HIS A 11 2.30 -7.81 17.46
C HIS A 11 2.23 -7.47 18.94
N HIS A 12 2.35 -6.19 19.32
CA HIS A 12 2.35 -5.83 20.73
C HIS A 12 0.93 -5.74 21.28
N PHE A 13 0.00 -5.20 20.49
CA PHE A 13 -1.37 -4.90 20.90
C PHE A 13 -2.41 -5.78 20.20
N GLN A 14 -2.02 -6.56 19.20
CA GLN A 14 -2.97 -7.31 18.37
C GLN A 14 -2.82 -8.83 18.42
N THR A 15 -3.97 -9.50 18.37
CA THR A 15 -4.08 -10.92 18.05
C THR A 15 -4.40 -11.07 16.57
N GLU A 16 -3.62 -11.85 15.85
CA GLU A 16 -3.89 -12.20 14.46
C GLU A 16 -4.67 -13.52 14.37
N TYR A 17 -5.48 -13.63 13.32
CA TYR A 17 -6.28 -14.80 12.99
C TYR A 17 -5.96 -15.23 11.55
N PHE A 18 -5.77 -16.52 11.37
CA PHE A 18 -5.39 -17.12 10.09
C PHE A 18 -6.37 -18.23 9.76
N ARG A 19 -6.93 -18.21 8.56
CA ARG A 19 -7.72 -19.32 8.02
C ARG A 19 -7.23 -19.67 6.63
N VAL A 20 -6.72 -20.88 6.46
CA VAL A 20 -6.24 -21.36 5.17
C VAL A 20 -7.45 -21.67 4.28
N GLU A 21 -7.51 -21.08 3.10
CA GLU A 21 -8.52 -21.39 2.08
C GLU A 21 -8.00 -22.47 1.12
N SER A 22 -6.75 -22.37 0.70
CA SER A 22 -6.10 -23.33 -0.19
C SER A 22 -4.60 -23.43 0.06
N GLY A 23 -4.01 -24.57 -0.28
CA GLY A 23 -2.60 -24.86 -0.03
C GLY A 23 -2.32 -25.30 1.41
N VAL A 24 -1.06 -25.15 1.85
CA VAL A 24 -0.60 -25.55 3.18
C VAL A 24 0.25 -24.43 3.78
N MET A 25 -0.17 -23.91 4.94
CA MET A 25 0.55 -22.89 5.67
C MET A 25 1.44 -23.51 6.74
N GLY A 26 2.72 -23.16 6.74
CA GLY A 26 3.59 -23.37 7.89
C GLY A 26 3.54 -22.14 8.80
N ILE A 27 3.47 -22.33 10.11
CA ILE A 27 3.55 -21.24 11.08
C ILE A 27 4.54 -21.60 12.19
N GLU A 28 5.51 -20.73 12.44
CA GLU A 28 6.36 -20.78 13.63
C GLU A 28 5.77 -19.80 14.64
N CYS A 29 5.48 -20.26 15.86
CA CYS A 29 5.02 -19.43 16.97
C CYS A 29 5.78 -19.81 18.25
N ASP A 30 6.46 -18.84 18.84
CA ASP A 30 7.34 -18.98 20.01
C ASP A 30 8.36 -20.13 19.89
N GLY A 31 8.84 -20.35 18.66
CA GLY A 31 9.81 -21.39 18.31
C GLY A 31 9.21 -22.77 18.04
N VAL A 32 7.89 -22.92 18.12
CA VAL A 32 7.17 -24.15 17.77
C VAL A 32 6.63 -24.03 16.35
N HIS A 33 6.97 -25.00 15.50
CA HIS A 33 6.46 -25.08 14.13
C HIS A 33 5.17 -25.90 14.09
N ARG A 34 4.18 -25.41 13.33
CA ARG A 34 2.91 -26.08 13.08
C ARG A 34 2.57 -26.00 11.60
N VAL A 35 1.87 -27.02 11.13
CA VAL A 35 1.27 -27.07 9.79
C VAL A 35 -0.21 -26.78 9.94
N VAL A 36 -0.74 -25.94 9.06
CA VAL A 36 -2.15 -25.53 9.05
C VAL A 36 -2.71 -25.78 7.66
N ARG A 37 -3.85 -26.47 7.62
CA ARG A 37 -4.56 -26.89 6.43
C ARG A 37 -5.98 -26.30 6.43
N PRO A 38 -6.69 -26.28 5.29
CA PRO A 38 -8.07 -25.79 5.24
C PRO A 38 -9.00 -26.44 6.28
N GLU A 39 -8.82 -27.74 6.54
CA GLU A 39 -9.61 -28.51 7.50
C GLU A 39 -9.39 -28.15 8.97
N ASP A 40 -8.29 -27.45 9.30
CA ASP A 40 -7.99 -27.03 10.69
C ASP A 40 -8.82 -25.82 11.15
N GLY A 41 -9.52 -25.17 10.22
CA GLY A 41 -10.32 -23.97 10.49
C GLY A 41 -9.47 -22.73 10.75
N GLU A 42 -10.00 -21.81 11.56
CA GLU A 42 -9.30 -20.58 11.93
C GLU A 42 -8.43 -20.80 13.18
N ILE A 43 -7.18 -20.37 13.10
CA ILE A 43 -6.24 -20.34 14.24
C ILE A 43 -5.92 -18.89 14.61
N SER A 44 -5.42 -18.68 15.83
CA SER A 44 -4.98 -17.35 16.27
C SER A 44 -3.57 -17.35 16.83
N VAL A 45 -2.87 -16.24 16.62
CA VAL A 45 -1.60 -15.90 17.27
C VAL A 45 -1.85 -14.72 18.19
N LYS A 46 -1.64 -14.94 19.50
CA LYS A 46 -1.96 -13.93 20.52
C LYS A 46 -0.95 -12.79 20.52
N ALA A 47 -1.42 -11.62 20.94
CA ALA A 47 -0.58 -10.46 21.18
C ALA A 47 0.66 -10.83 22.01
N GLY A 48 1.82 -10.37 21.57
CA GLY A 48 3.12 -10.61 22.18
C GLY A 48 3.79 -11.93 21.80
N SER A 49 3.11 -12.86 21.11
CA SER A 49 3.74 -14.09 20.61
C SER A 49 4.64 -13.79 19.42
N VAL A 50 5.84 -14.38 19.43
CA VAL A 50 6.81 -14.19 18.36
C VAL A 50 6.59 -15.23 17.28
N HIS A 51 6.27 -14.81 16.08
CA HIS A 51 5.82 -15.72 15.04
C HIS A 51 6.20 -15.28 13.62
N ARG A 52 6.00 -16.21 12.69
CA ARG A 52 5.99 -16.00 11.24
C ARG A 52 5.20 -17.12 10.58
N PHE A 53 4.53 -16.82 9.48
CA PHE A 53 3.97 -17.84 8.60
C PHE A 53 4.77 -17.92 7.29
N TYR A 54 4.65 -19.04 6.59
CA TYR A 54 5.32 -19.29 5.33
C TYR A 54 4.55 -20.32 4.51
N ILE A 55 4.79 -20.35 3.20
CA ILE A 55 4.29 -21.42 2.33
C ILE A 55 5.00 -22.72 2.75
N HIS A 56 4.25 -23.70 3.25
CA HIS A 56 4.84 -24.97 3.67
C HIS A 56 5.43 -25.71 2.45
N PRO A 57 6.54 -26.47 2.60
CA PRO A 57 7.11 -27.26 1.50
C PRO A 57 6.12 -28.24 0.84
N ASP A 58 5.14 -28.71 1.60
CA ASP A 58 4.08 -29.61 1.09
C ASP A 58 2.95 -28.87 0.36
N SER A 59 3.00 -27.54 0.26
CA SER A 59 1.98 -26.77 -0.43
C SER A 59 2.12 -26.93 -1.95
N PRO A 60 1.02 -27.13 -2.71
CA PRO A 60 1.03 -27.32 -4.16
C PRO A 60 1.32 -26.03 -4.96
N SER A 61 2.47 -25.39 -4.72
CA SER A 61 2.99 -24.15 -5.31
C SER A 61 2.31 -22.83 -4.92
N GLU A 62 1.05 -22.85 -4.51
CA GLU A 62 0.33 -21.67 -4.03
C GLU A 62 -0.33 -21.92 -2.67
N MET A 63 -0.58 -20.83 -1.95
CA MET A 63 -1.25 -20.83 -0.65
C MET A 63 -2.13 -19.58 -0.56
N THR A 64 -3.39 -19.76 -0.18
CA THR A 64 -4.33 -18.67 0.08
C THR A 64 -4.78 -18.71 1.53
N VAL A 65 -4.61 -17.59 2.23
CA VAL A 65 -4.94 -17.45 3.66
C VAL A 65 -5.77 -16.19 3.84
N PHE A 66 -6.86 -16.30 4.59
CA PHE A 66 -7.55 -15.15 5.15
C PHE A 66 -6.80 -14.73 6.41
N LEU A 67 -6.39 -13.47 6.44
CA LEU A 67 -5.69 -12.85 7.55
C LEU A 67 -6.54 -11.70 8.11
N SER A 68 -6.75 -11.72 9.41
CA SER A 68 -7.39 -10.62 10.13
C SER A 68 -6.68 -10.40 11.48
N ALA A 69 -6.95 -9.26 12.10
CA ALA A 69 -6.42 -8.93 13.41
C ALA A 69 -7.50 -8.35 14.31
N SER A 70 -7.30 -8.47 15.62
CA SER A 70 -8.14 -7.80 16.62
C SER A 70 -8.02 -6.28 16.48
N ASP A 71 -9.12 -5.57 16.68
CA ASP A 71 -9.10 -4.12 16.79
C ASP A 71 -8.32 -3.68 18.04
N SER A 72 -7.21 -2.98 17.79
CA SER A 72 -6.35 -2.37 18.82
C SER A 72 -6.38 -0.84 18.76
N GLY A 73 -7.39 -0.29 18.10
CA GLY A 73 -7.51 1.14 17.82
C GLY A 73 -6.68 1.60 16.63
N LEU A 74 -6.95 2.85 16.23
CA LEU A 74 -6.46 3.48 15.01
C LEU A 74 -4.94 3.33 14.82
N ASP A 75 -4.14 3.64 15.84
CA ASP A 75 -2.68 3.74 15.70
C ASP A 75 -1.98 2.37 15.58
N TYR A 76 -2.65 1.30 16.01
CA TYR A 76 -2.04 -0.02 16.16
C TYR A 76 -2.68 -1.06 15.26
N GLN A 77 -3.59 -0.67 14.38
CA GLN A 77 -4.33 -1.62 13.56
C GLN A 77 -3.44 -2.20 12.45
N LEU A 78 -3.25 -3.52 12.45
CA LEU A 78 -2.91 -4.31 11.27
C LEU A 78 -4.09 -4.29 10.30
N ASP A 79 -4.06 -3.31 9.41
CA ASP A 79 -5.12 -2.98 8.48
C ASP A 79 -4.68 -3.24 7.04
N ARG A 80 -5.62 -3.03 6.11
CA ARG A 80 -5.35 -3.15 4.68
C ARG A 80 -4.20 -2.25 4.22
N ILE A 81 -4.14 -1.01 4.71
CA ILE A 81 -3.14 -0.03 4.26
C ILE A 81 -1.72 -0.42 4.70
N PHE A 82 -1.55 -1.08 5.84
CA PHE A 82 -0.27 -1.67 6.24
C PHE A 82 0.17 -2.73 5.23
N PHE A 83 -0.70 -3.68 4.89
CA PHE A 83 -0.35 -4.74 3.94
C PHE A 83 -0.02 -4.21 2.56
N GLU A 84 -0.82 -3.27 2.07
CA GLU A 84 -0.58 -2.56 0.82
C GLU A 84 0.82 -1.94 0.78
N ASN A 85 1.20 -1.21 1.84
CA ASN A 85 2.50 -0.57 1.92
C ASN A 85 3.65 -1.56 2.10
N TRP A 86 3.46 -2.59 2.92
CA TRP A 86 4.47 -3.60 3.14
C TRP A 86 4.77 -4.38 1.86
N TYR A 87 3.74 -4.91 1.22
CA TYR A 87 3.89 -5.70 -0.01
C TYR A 87 4.27 -4.82 -1.20
N GLY A 88 3.76 -3.59 -1.31
CA GLY A 88 4.16 -2.62 -2.34
C GLY A 88 5.64 -2.27 -2.23
N TYR A 89 6.10 -1.89 -1.04
CA TYR A 89 7.50 -1.57 -0.79
C TYR A 89 8.43 -2.78 -1.01
N TRP A 90 7.99 -3.97 -0.59
CA TRP A 90 8.75 -5.20 -0.80
C TRP A 90 8.83 -5.58 -2.28
N HIS A 91 7.73 -5.44 -3.02
CA HIS A 91 7.69 -5.67 -4.46
C HIS A 91 8.66 -4.76 -5.20
N ASP A 92 8.67 -3.46 -4.89
CA ASP A 92 9.58 -2.49 -5.50
C ASP A 92 11.04 -2.78 -5.17
N ALA A 93 11.34 -3.20 -3.94
CA ALA A 93 12.69 -3.62 -3.57
C ALA A 93 13.15 -4.84 -4.40
N LEU A 94 12.26 -5.81 -4.66
CA LEU A 94 12.56 -6.97 -5.49
C LEU A 94 12.78 -6.59 -6.96
N LEU A 95 11.90 -5.79 -7.55
CA LEU A 95 11.96 -5.39 -8.96
C LEU A 95 13.20 -4.56 -9.29
N HIS A 96 13.53 -3.58 -8.45
CA HIS A 96 14.59 -2.62 -8.76
C HIS A 96 16.00 -3.09 -8.36
N LYS A 97 16.19 -4.38 -8.06
CA LYS A 97 17.41 -4.95 -7.43
C LYS A 97 17.84 -4.18 -6.17
N GLY A 98 16.88 -3.49 -5.55
CA GLY A 98 17.09 -2.72 -4.35
C GLY A 98 17.21 -3.64 -3.14
N LYS A 99 17.82 -3.13 -2.06
CA LYS A 99 17.72 -3.77 -0.75
C LYS A 99 16.66 -3.02 0.04
N LEU A 100 15.87 -3.75 0.83
CA LEU A 100 15.02 -3.13 1.86
C LEU A 100 15.90 -2.25 2.75
N LYS A 101 15.62 -0.95 2.79
CA LYS A 101 16.33 -0.04 3.69
C LYS A 101 15.86 -0.34 5.11
N PHE A 102 16.80 -0.64 6.00
CA PHE A 102 16.46 -1.09 7.36
C PHE A 102 15.59 -0.10 8.15
N ILE A 103 15.90 1.20 8.11
CA ILE A 103 15.11 2.22 8.80
C ILE A 103 13.69 2.33 8.22
N GLN A 104 13.56 2.29 6.89
CA GLN A 104 12.26 2.31 6.22
C GLN A 104 11.43 1.06 6.54
N TYR A 105 12.08 -0.10 6.59
CA TYR A 105 11.46 -1.34 7.04
C TYR A 105 10.88 -1.18 8.45
N LEU A 106 11.68 -0.68 9.41
CA LEU A 106 11.20 -0.45 10.77
C LEU A 106 10.05 0.57 10.82
N ALA A 107 10.07 1.61 9.98
CA ALA A 107 9.01 2.60 9.91
C ALA A 107 7.67 2.00 9.42
N ILE A 108 7.69 1.17 8.37
CA ILE A 108 6.48 0.49 7.86
C ILE A 108 5.94 -0.48 8.90
N GLN A 109 6.82 -1.31 9.45
CA GLN A 109 6.51 -2.33 10.44
C GLN A 109 5.83 -1.73 11.69
N ASP A 110 6.38 -0.62 12.19
CA ASP A 110 5.82 0.12 13.31
C ASP A 110 4.42 0.70 13.02
N GLY A 111 4.10 1.04 11.76
CA GLY A 111 2.78 1.55 11.37
C GLY A 111 1.64 0.51 11.38
N GLY A 112 1.98 -0.77 11.50
CA GLY A 112 1.03 -1.88 11.58
C GLY A 112 1.23 -2.77 12.81
N ASP A 113 1.75 -2.21 13.91
CA ASP A 113 2.03 -2.95 15.16
C ASP A 113 2.92 -4.19 14.96
N ALA A 114 3.73 -4.27 13.89
CA ALA A 114 4.56 -5.43 13.59
C ALA A 114 6.00 -5.16 14.02
N TYR A 115 6.55 -5.92 14.97
CA TYR A 115 7.88 -5.63 15.52
C TYR A 115 8.87 -6.76 15.30
N SER A 116 10.04 -6.45 14.72
CA SER A 116 11.11 -7.41 14.56
C SER A 116 11.73 -7.77 15.91
N VAL A 117 12.13 -9.02 16.07
CA VAL A 117 12.80 -9.47 17.29
C VAL A 117 14.30 -9.66 17.09
N PRO A 118 15.13 -9.24 18.05
CA PRO A 118 16.52 -9.67 18.14
C PRO A 118 16.67 -11.20 18.25
N PRO A 119 17.88 -11.74 18.04
CA PRO A 119 18.17 -13.17 18.17
C PRO A 119 17.75 -13.76 19.53
N LYS A 120 17.49 -15.08 19.57
CA LYS A 120 16.94 -15.79 20.76
C LYS A 120 17.80 -15.64 22.03
N TRP A 121 19.10 -15.39 21.90
CA TRP A 121 20.02 -15.22 23.03
C TRP A 121 19.98 -13.83 23.68
N VAL A 122 19.31 -12.83 23.07
CA VAL A 122 19.20 -11.48 23.62
C VAL A 122 18.12 -11.44 24.70
N PRO A 123 18.43 -11.01 25.94
CA PRO A 123 17.43 -10.87 27.00
C PRO A 123 16.45 -9.74 26.66
N PHE A 124 15.20 -9.86 27.12
CA PHE A 124 14.13 -8.87 26.87
C PHE A 124 13.93 -8.51 25.39
N ARG A 125 14.20 -9.45 24.47
CA ARG A 125 14.18 -9.20 23.02
C ARG A 125 12.91 -8.53 22.50
N ARG A 126 11.73 -8.80 23.09
CA ARG A 126 10.46 -8.14 22.69
C ARG A 126 10.48 -6.65 23.04
N PHE A 127 10.93 -6.30 24.24
CA PHE A 127 11.08 -4.91 24.66
C PHE A 127 12.05 -4.16 23.74
N ILE A 128 13.19 -4.78 23.42
CA ILE A 128 14.19 -4.20 22.52
C ILE A 128 13.65 -4.09 21.10
N GLY A 129 12.92 -5.09 20.60
CA GLY A 129 12.28 -5.05 19.29
C GLY A 129 11.26 -3.92 19.16
N TYR A 130 10.36 -3.82 20.15
CA TYR A 130 9.34 -2.78 20.22
C TYR A 130 9.96 -1.38 20.22
N TRP A 131 10.79 -1.07 21.22
CA TRP A 131 11.41 0.25 21.35
C TRP A 131 12.44 0.53 20.25
N GLY A 132 13.07 -0.51 19.71
CA GLY A 132 13.99 -0.39 18.58
C GLY A 132 13.27 0.09 17.32
N SER A 133 12.13 -0.49 16.97
CA SER A 133 11.33 -0.03 15.84
C SER A 133 10.80 1.39 16.04
N ILE A 134 10.35 1.74 17.25
CA ILE A 134 9.86 3.09 17.54
C ILE A 134 11.00 4.11 17.43
N ALA A 135 12.12 3.88 18.12
CA ALA A 135 13.21 4.84 18.15
C ALA A 135 13.87 4.99 16.76
N LEU A 136 14.13 3.88 16.07
CA LEU A 136 14.82 3.90 14.78
C LEU A 136 13.87 4.20 13.62
N GLY A 137 12.74 3.51 13.54
CA GLY A 137 11.78 3.62 12.44
C GLY A 137 10.92 4.87 12.54
N ARG A 138 10.26 5.10 13.68
CA ARG A 138 9.34 6.24 13.84
C ARG A 138 10.08 7.55 14.09
N TRP A 139 10.98 7.59 15.08
CA TRP A 139 11.59 8.85 15.50
C TRP A 139 12.72 9.28 14.58
N ILE A 140 13.80 8.49 14.51
CA ILE A 140 14.94 8.78 13.63
C ILE A 140 14.48 8.71 12.18
N GLY A 141 13.71 7.69 11.81
CA GLY A 141 13.21 7.54 10.45
C GLY A 141 12.34 8.73 10.04
N GLY A 142 11.42 9.18 10.89
CA GLY A 142 10.58 10.35 10.63
C GLY A 142 11.40 11.64 10.43
N LEU A 143 12.46 11.84 11.21
CA LEU A 143 13.40 12.97 11.01
C LEU A 143 14.17 12.89 9.68
N LEU A 144 14.45 11.67 9.21
CA LEU A 144 15.18 11.40 7.98
C LEU A 144 14.28 11.32 6.73
N GLY A 145 12.97 11.50 6.87
CA GLY A 145 12.02 11.42 5.75
C GLY A 145 11.39 10.05 5.50
N TYR A 146 11.68 9.04 6.33
CA TYR A 146 11.05 7.72 6.21
C TYR A 146 9.64 7.74 6.83
N LYS A 147 8.66 7.22 6.08
CA LYS A 147 7.24 7.20 6.46
C LYS A 147 6.64 5.80 6.36
N PRO A 148 5.63 5.46 7.19
CA PRO A 148 5.02 4.13 7.17
C PRO A 148 4.16 3.89 5.93
N PHE A 149 3.58 4.94 5.36
CA PHE A 149 2.63 4.84 4.26
C PHE A 149 3.01 5.75 3.08
N PHE A 150 2.81 5.22 1.88
CA PHE A 150 3.09 5.79 0.58
C PHE A 150 1.81 5.80 -0.24
N LYS A 151 1.53 6.93 -0.88
CA LYS A 151 0.27 7.14 -1.59
C LYS A 151 0.12 6.17 -2.77
N GLU A 152 1.23 5.79 -3.38
CA GLU A 152 1.32 4.90 -4.52
C GLU A 152 0.87 3.48 -4.21
N TYR A 153 0.97 3.06 -2.94
CA TYR A 153 0.54 1.73 -2.50
C TYR A 153 -0.84 1.77 -1.82
N THR A 154 -1.24 2.92 -1.28
CA THR A 154 -2.35 3.01 -0.33
C THR A 154 -3.68 3.30 -1.04
N THR A 155 -4.65 2.41 -0.88
CA THR A 155 -6.02 2.62 -1.40
C THR A 155 -6.83 3.63 -0.59
N ASP A 156 -6.66 3.64 0.73
CA ASP A 156 -7.30 4.60 1.64
C ASP A 156 -6.27 5.60 2.19
N TRP A 157 -5.96 6.62 1.37
CA TRP A 157 -4.94 7.60 1.71
C TRP A 157 -5.34 8.48 2.89
N ASP A 158 -6.62 8.83 3.02
CA ASP A 158 -7.08 9.70 4.12
C ASP A 158 -6.87 9.01 5.48
N TYR A 159 -7.13 7.71 5.54
CA TYR A 159 -6.87 6.90 6.74
C TYR A 159 -5.35 6.79 7.04
N ALA A 160 -4.51 6.61 6.02
CA ALA A 160 -3.05 6.65 6.19
C ALA A 160 -2.52 8.01 6.68
N VAL A 161 -3.09 9.10 6.17
CA VAL A 161 -2.79 10.47 6.63
C VAL A 161 -3.20 10.64 8.09
N ALA A 162 -4.38 10.16 8.49
CA ALA A 162 -4.84 10.23 9.87
C ALA A 162 -3.86 9.53 10.82
N LYS A 163 -3.41 8.31 10.49
CA LYS A 163 -2.38 7.59 11.24
C LYS A 163 -1.06 8.37 11.34
N MET A 164 -0.53 8.89 10.22
CA MET A 164 0.73 9.64 10.23
C MET A 164 0.64 10.94 11.04
N LYS A 165 -0.52 11.61 11.04
CA LYS A 165 -0.76 12.82 11.85
C LYS A 165 -0.73 12.56 13.36
N GLY A 166 -1.07 11.35 13.79
CA GLY A 166 -0.97 10.93 15.19
C GLY A 166 0.46 11.02 15.75
N SER A 167 1.48 10.85 14.90
CA SER A 167 2.89 10.90 15.28
C SER A 167 3.51 12.28 15.08
N TRP A 168 4.22 12.79 16.09
CA TRP A 168 5.00 14.04 15.97
C TRP A 168 6.09 13.96 14.90
N PHE A 169 6.71 12.79 14.76
CA PHE A 169 7.85 12.59 13.86
C PHE A 169 7.45 12.33 12.40
N GLN A 170 6.19 11.98 12.15
CA GLN A 170 5.71 11.60 10.81
C GLN A 170 4.67 12.59 10.24
N ARG A 171 4.01 13.41 11.07
CA ARG A 171 2.98 14.36 10.59
C ARG A 171 3.46 15.32 9.51
N HIS A 172 4.75 15.67 9.51
CA HIS A 172 5.34 16.57 8.51
C HIS A 172 5.61 15.88 7.16
N LEU A 173 5.56 14.55 7.12
CA LEU A 173 5.74 13.72 5.92
C LEU A 173 4.44 13.50 5.15
N VAL A 174 3.33 14.01 5.66
CA VAL A 174 2.05 13.99 4.96
C VAL A 174 2.16 14.92 3.76
N GLU A 175 2.09 14.33 2.57
CA GLU A 175 1.96 15.08 1.33
C GLU A 175 0.52 15.64 1.23
N GLU A 176 0.30 16.79 1.86
CA GLU A 176 -0.95 17.55 1.74
C GLU A 176 -1.01 18.35 0.42
N SER A 177 0.02 18.26 -0.42
CA SER A 177 0.23 19.06 -1.64
C SER A 177 -0.89 18.96 -2.67
N TYR A 178 -1.81 18.00 -2.55
CA TYR A 178 -2.97 17.84 -3.41
C TYR A 178 -4.32 17.84 -2.67
N SER A 179 -4.35 18.23 -1.39
CA SER A 179 -5.59 18.32 -0.60
C SER A 179 -6.62 19.31 -1.18
N LYS A 180 -6.16 20.24 -2.02
CA LYS A 180 -6.98 20.96 -2.99
C LYS A 180 -6.29 20.90 -4.34
N ALA A 181 -6.76 20.03 -5.24
CA ALA A 181 -6.66 20.38 -6.65
C ALA A 181 -7.30 21.77 -6.77
N LYS A 182 -6.51 22.76 -7.20
CA LYS A 182 -7.04 24.07 -7.55
C LYS A 182 -8.20 23.85 -8.53
N THR A 183 -9.26 24.64 -8.44
CA THR A 183 -10.35 24.50 -9.42
C THR A 183 -9.77 24.68 -10.83
N TRP A 184 -10.44 24.16 -11.85
CA TRP A 184 -9.97 24.31 -13.23
C TRP A 184 -9.69 25.80 -13.55
N GLU A 185 -10.53 26.71 -13.05
CA GLU A 185 -10.35 28.15 -13.20
C GLU A 185 -9.08 28.67 -12.52
N GLU A 186 -8.76 28.19 -11.32
CA GLU A 186 -7.53 28.56 -10.60
C GLU A 186 -6.28 27.96 -11.25
N GLN A 187 -6.37 26.76 -11.83
CA GLN A 187 -5.28 26.15 -12.60
C GLN A 187 -5.03 26.90 -13.90
N VAL A 188 -6.09 27.24 -14.64
CA VAL A 188 -6.03 28.08 -15.84
C VAL A 188 -5.47 29.46 -15.50
N ALA A 189 -5.84 30.05 -14.35
CA ALA A 189 -5.30 31.33 -13.91
C ALA A 189 -3.80 31.26 -13.56
N LEU A 190 -3.30 30.13 -13.08
CA LEU A 190 -1.86 29.89 -12.86
C LEU A 190 -1.10 29.66 -14.17
N GLY A 191 -1.76 29.10 -15.19
CA GLY A 191 -1.26 28.95 -16.54
C GLY A 191 -1.26 30.25 -17.35
N ARG A 192 -1.86 31.34 -16.83
CA ARG A 192 -1.71 32.66 -17.44
C ARG A 192 -0.28 33.13 -17.28
N VAL A 193 0.33 33.46 -18.42
CA VAL A 193 1.68 34.00 -18.60
C VAL A 193 2.08 34.88 -17.41
N LYS A 194 3.10 34.44 -16.67
CA LYS A 194 3.78 35.29 -15.68
C LYS A 194 4.93 35.98 -16.41
N PRO A 195 4.89 37.31 -16.63
CA PRO A 195 5.89 38.02 -17.45
C PRO A 195 7.34 37.88 -16.94
N GLN A 196 7.52 37.41 -15.70
CA GLN A 196 8.84 37.28 -15.06
C GLN A 196 9.48 35.90 -15.20
N ASN A 197 8.80 34.87 -15.74
CA ASN A 197 9.25 33.48 -15.59
C ASN A 197 9.90 32.82 -16.81
N ALA A 198 9.96 33.42 -18.00
CA ALA A 198 10.68 32.77 -19.09
C ALA A 198 11.12 33.73 -20.21
N GLU A 199 12.40 34.06 -20.20
CA GLU A 199 13.17 34.53 -21.37
C GLU A 199 13.06 33.58 -22.60
N TYR A 200 12.53 32.37 -22.40
CA TYR A 200 12.32 31.35 -23.43
C TYR A 200 10.85 31.16 -23.89
N GLU A 201 9.87 31.86 -23.31
CA GLU A 201 8.43 31.66 -23.61
C GLU A 201 8.06 32.02 -25.06
N GLN A 202 8.75 32.98 -25.66
CA GLN A 202 8.61 33.35 -27.07
C GLN A 202 8.96 32.22 -28.05
N TRP A 203 9.63 31.15 -27.59
CA TRP A 203 10.03 30.00 -28.41
C TRP A 203 9.12 28.78 -28.20
N THR A 204 8.13 28.87 -27.31
CA THR A 204 7.15 27.80 -27.11
C THR A 204 5.89 28.08 -27.92
N VAL A 205 5.42 27.09 -28.68
CA VAL A 205 4.16 27.14 -29.42
C VAL A 205 3.16 26.21 -28.75
N ASP A 206 2.03 26.78 -28.33
CA ASP A 206 0.93 26.03 -27.73
C ASP A 206 0.42 24.96 -28.73
N LEU A 207 0.08 23.78 -28.21
CA LEU A 207 -0.38 22.66 -29.04
C LEU A 207 -1.75 22.95 -29.65
N ASP A 208 -2.59 23.75 -28.99
CA ASP A 208 -3.89 24.18 -29.55
C ASP A 208 -3.72 25.15 -30.72
N GLU A 209 -2.67 25.97 -30.72
CA GLU A 209 -2.36 26.89 -31.83
C GLU A 209 -1.85 26.17 -33.08
N ARG A 210 -1.22 24.99 -32.92
CA ARG A 210 -0.83 24.14 -34.07
C ARG A 210 -2.04 23.60 -34.82
N ASN A 211 -3.11 23.25 -34.11
CA ASN A 211 -4.34 22.77 -34.71
C ASN A 211 -5.11 23.89 -35.43
N ALA A 212 -5.09 25.11 -34.89
CA ALA A 212 -5.72 26.27 -35.53
C ALA A 212 -5.03 26.72 -36.82
N LYS A 213 -3.72 26.46 -36.98
CA LYS A 213 -2.98 26.78 -38.23
C LYS A 213 -3.17 25.73 -39.32
N LEU A 214 -3.51 24.50 -38.98
CA LEU A 214 -3.75 23.42 -39.96
C LEU A 214 -5.13 23.52 -40.65
N THR A 215 -6.11 24.19 -40.04
CA THR A 215 -7.46 24.32 -40.61
C THR A 215 -7.63 25.46 -41.62
N ASN A 216 -6.69 26.40 -41.68
CA ASN A 216 -6.80 27.60 -42.54
C ASN A 216 -5.96 27.52 -43.84
N GLY A 217 -5.46 26.35 -44.22
CA GLY A 217 -4.46 26.23 -45.29
C GLY A 217 -4.58 25.02 -46.21
N SER A 218 -5.74 24.76 -46.82
CA SER A 218 -5.86 24.11 -48.15
C SER A 218 -7.32 23.98 -48.58
N GLY A 219 -7.71 24.64 -49.67
CA GLY A 219 -9.03 24.55 -50.28
C GLY A 219 -9.22 23.38 -51.25
N GLU A 220 -10.51 23.08 -51.49
CA GLU A 220 -11.15 22.36 -52.61
C GLU A 220 -10.77 20.86 -52.80
N THR A 221 -11.67 19.87 -52.85
CA THR A 221 -12.90 19.75 -53.65
C THR A 221 -13.70 18.48 -53.24
N LEU A 222 -15.04 18.60 -53.13
CA LEU A 222 -16.10 17.63 -53.51
C LEU A 222 -16.11 16.17 -52.96
N LEU A 223 -17.16 15.80 -52.22
CA LEU A 223 -18.26 14.88 -52.65
C LEU A 223 -19.22 14.52 -51.49
N THR A 224 -20.44 14.21 -51.91
CA THR A 224 -21.72 14.16 -51.20
C THR A 224 -22.05 12.86 -50.43
N ASN A 225 -22.98 12.99 -49.48
CA ASN A 225 -23.96 12.00 -48.94
C ASN A 225 -23.49 10.86 -48.02
N GLY A 226 -24.21 10.72 -46.90
CA GLY A 226 -24.17 9.52 -46.05
C GLY A 226 -24.83 9.74 -44.68
N ASP A 227 -26.13 9.51 -44.64
CA ASP A 227 -27.02 9.45 -43.46
C ASP A 227 -26.59 8.35 -42.46
N HIS A 228 -26.74 8.61 -41.15
CA HIS A 228 -27.45 7.76 -40.17
C HIS A 228 -27.00 7.94 -38.71
N GLY A 229 -27.99 8.23 -37.86
CA GLY A 229 -28.18 7.42 -36.64
C GLY A 229 -27.79 8.04 -35.31
N ALA A 230 -28.63 8.95 -34.80
CA ALA A 230 -28.71 9.23 -33.37
C ALA A 230 -29.32 8.01 -32.63
N THR A 231 -28.71 7.58 -31.54
CA THR A 231 -29.41 6.84 -30.48
C THR A 231 -28.91 7.29 -29.10
N ALA A 232 -29.84 7.86 -28.35
CA ALA A 232 -29.74 8.05 -26.92
C ALA A 232 -29.90 6.67 -26.23
N MET A 233 -29.18 6.47 -25.13
CA MET A 233 -29.50 5.39 -24.19
C MET A 233 -29.66 5.93 -22.76
N ASP A 234 -30.80 5.54 -22.25
CA ASP A 234 -31.49 5.80 -21.00
C ASP A 234 -30.72 5.27 -19.77
N ARG A 235 -30.98 5.87 -18.59
CA ARG A 235 -30.49 5.41 -17.29
C ARG A 235 -31.68 5.12 -16.37
N THR A 236 -31.93 3.84 -16.18
CA THR A 236 -32.60 3.20 -15.03
C THR A 236 -31.65 2.05 -14.61
N ASP A 237 -31.50 1.53 -13.40
CA ASP A 237 -32.26 1.42 -12.14
C ASP A 237 -31.21 0.95 -11.08
N SER A 238 -31.21 1.43 -9.82
CA SER A 238 -31.77 0.79 -8.60
C SER A 238 -30.86 -0.22 -7.84
N MET A 239 -31.18 -0.38 -6.54
CA MET A 239 -30.71 -1.33 -5.50
C MET A 239 -29.47 -0.90 -4.66
N VAL A 240 -29.58 -0.59 -3.35
CA VAL A 240 -29.96 -1.36 -2.14
C VAL A 240 -28.96 -2.46 -1.73
N ASN A 241 -28.24 -2.21 -0.62
CA ASN A 241 -27.99 -3.12 0.52
C ASN A 241 -27.14 -2.34 1.56
N GLY A 242 -27.34 -2.41 2.88
CA GLY A 242 -27.57 -3.60 3.70
C GLY A 242 -26.20 -4.08 4.21
N GLY A 243 -25.85 -3.77 5.46
CA GLY A 243 -24.52 -4.01 6.03
C GLY A 243 -24.26 -5.45 6.48
N ASP A 244 -22.97 -5.80 6.66
CA ASP A 244 -22.42 -6.63 7.75
C ASP A 244 -20.89 -6.82 7.60
N HIS A 245 -20.20 -6.80 8.75
CA HIS A 245 -18.82 -7.23 9.06
C HIS A 245 -17.87 -7.70 7.92
N GLU A 246 -17.05 -6.80 7.37
CA GLU A 246 -15.90 -7.14 6.49
C GLU A 246 -14.62 -6.40 6.91
N HIS A 247 -13.76 -7.04 7.72
CA HIS A 247 -12.40 -6.51 7.98
C HIS A 247 -11.28 -7.55 7.79
N GLY A 248 -11.55 -8.69 7.13
CA GLY A 248 -10.52 -9.68 6.79
C GLY A 248 -9.86 -9.39 5.45
N LEU A 249 -8.52 -9.51 5.37
CA LEU A 249 -7.78 -9.42 4.11
C LEU A 249 -7.53 -10.83 3.55
N LYS A 250 -7.81 -11.03 2.25
CA LYS A 250 -7.48 -12.27 1.55
C LYS A 250 -6.07 -12.16 0.94
N LEU A 251 -5.13 -12.97 1.40
CA LEU A 251 -3.76 -13.02 0.89
C LEU A 251 -3.55 -14.29 0.07
N ARG A 252 -3.12 -14.13 -1.18
CA ARG A 252 -2.67 -15.23 -2.05
C ARG A 252 -1.17 -15.11 -2.26
N ALA A 253 -0.43 -16.16 -1.92
CA ALA A 253 1.01 -16.25 -2.13
C ALA A 253 1.32 -17.41 -3.08
N ALA A 254 2.25 -17.18 -4.01
CA ALA A 254 2.72 -18.19 -4.94
C ALA A 254 4.24 -18.34 -4.84
N HIS A 255 4.74 -19.55 -5.11
CA HIS A 255 6.16 -19.77 -5.36
C HIS A 255 6.56 -19.02 -6.64
N VAL A 256 7.28 -17.91 -6.51
CA VAL A 256 7.85 -17.22 -7.69
C VAL A 256 8.93 -18.11 -8.28
N ALA A 257 8.71 -18.64 -9.49
CA ALA A 257 9.70 -19.41 -10.23
C ALA A 257 10.91 -18.53 -10.59
N ALA A 258 12.12 -19.08 -10.51
CA ALA A 258 13.29 -18.43 -11.08
C ALA A 258 13.23 -18.56 -12.60
N GLN A 259 13.24 -17.45 -13.32
CA GLN A 259 13.82 -17.40 -14.67
C GLN A 259 15.31 -17.11 -14.54
#